data_AF-A0A832ZLF6-F1
#
_entry.id   AF-A0A832ZLF6-F1
#
_cell.length_a   1.000
_cell.length_b   1.000
_cell.length_c   1.000
_cell.angle_alpha   90.00
_cell.angle_beta   90.00
_cell.angle_gamma   90.00
#
_symmetry.space_group_name_H-M   'P 1'
#
loop_
_entity.id
_entity.type
_entity.pdbx_description
1 polymer ?
#
loop_
_entity_poly.entity_id
_entity_poly.type
_entity_poly.pdbx_seq_one_letter_code
_entity_poly.pdbx_strand_id
1 'polypeptide(L)'
;MRNIFYDPRARESLALMLRSLGFYVHLHSYEYLVMKNGKIIATIYLHPSLNEIVINVYKFNPEAETYSNIIVEAIRRIDKGGNRIHVRRVPVHGDKV
;
A
#
# COMPACT_ATOMS: atom_id res chain seq x y z
N MET A 1 9.34 -5.63 -20.08
CA MET A 1 9.81 -5.87 -18.69
C MET A 1 8.70 -6.59 -17.94
N ARG A 2 9.01 -7.64 -17.18
CA ARG A 2 8.04 -8.27 -16.29
C ARG A 2 7.91 -7.41 -15.04
N ASN A 3 6.68 -7.19 -14.57
CA ASN A 3 6.42 -6.38 -13.39
C ASN A 3 7.18 -6.93 -12.16
N ILE A 4 7.86 -6.05 -11.41
CA ILE A 4 8.71 -6.43 -10.26
C ILE A 4 7.92 -7.18 -9.19
N PHE A 5 6.64 -6.85 -9.02
CA PHE A 5 5.83 -7.42 -7.96
C PHE A 5 5.34 -8.83 -8.26
N TYR A 6 5.62 -9.42 -9.43
CA TYR A 6 5.48 -10.87 -9.59
C TYR A 6 6.45 -11.64 -8.67
N ASP A 7 7.60 -11.05 -8.34
CA ASP A 7 8.56 -11.64 -7.40
C ASP A 7 8.04 -11.50 -5.96
N PRO A 8 7.81 -12.61 -5.21
CA PRO A 8 7.44 -12.55 -3.80
C PRO A 8 8.45 -11.77 -2.95
N ARG A 9 9.75 -11.81 -3.29
CA ARG A 9 10.78 -11.10 -2.52
C ARG A 9 10.63 -9.58 -2.60
N ALA A 10 10.16 -9.07 -3.75
CA ALA A 10 9.85 -7.65 -3.89
C ALA A 10 8.66 -7.26 -3.01
N ARG A 11 7.65 -8.13 -2.90
CA ARG A 11 6.48 -7.92 -2.04
C ARG A 11 6.85 -7.94 -0.55
N GLU A 12 7.64 -8.93 -0.15
CA GLU A 12 8.16 -9.02 1.22
C GLU A 12 9.06 -7.83 1.58
N SER A 13 9.91 -7.39 0.65
CA SER A 13 10.77 -6.21 0.83
C SER A 13 9.95 -4.94 1.07
N LEU A 14 8.84 -4.76 0.34
CA LEU A 14 7.93 -3.64 0.58
C LEU A 14 7.30 -3.70 1.97
N ALA A 15 6.83 -4.88 2.38
CA ALA A 15 6.26 -5.06 3.71
C ALA A 15 7.29 -4.77 4.82
N LEU A 16 8.53 -5.24 4.69
CA LEU A 16 9.61 -4.98 5.63
C LEU A 16 9.98 -3.50 5.69
N MET A 17 10.06 -2.83 4.53
CA MET A 17 10.35 -1.39 4.46
C MET A 17 9.27 -0.58 5.18
N LEU A 18 7.99 -0.84 4.90
CA LEU A 18 6.89 -0.18 5.58
C LEU A 18 6.90 -0.45 7.09
N ARG A 19 7.23 -1.69 7.52
CA ARG A 19 7.40 -2.01 8.95
C ARG A 19 8.54 -1.22 9.60
N SER A 20 9.66 -1.04 8.90
CA SER A 20 10.79 -0.24 9.39
C SER A 20 10.45 1.25 9.58
N LEU A 21 9.44 1.75 8.85
CA LEU A 21 8.87 3.09 9.01
C LEU A 21 7.84 3.15 10.16
N GLY A 22 7.71 2.06 10.91
CA GLY A 22 6.86 1.92 12.07
C GLY A 22 5.39 1.68 11.76
N PHE A 23 5.06 1.23 10.54
CA PHE A 23 3.71 0.73 10.24
C PHE A 23 3.57 -0.73 10.69
N TYR A 24 2.37 -1.09 11.13
CA TYR A 24 1.97 -2.49 11.09
C TYR A 24 1.56 -2.84 9.67
N VAL A 25 2.05 -3.97 9.15
CA VAL A 25 1.76 -4.43 7.80
C VAL A 25 1.42 -5.91 7.81
N HIS A 26 0.18 -6.23 7.44
CA HIS A 26 -0.24 -7.59 7.12
C HIS A 26 -0.21 -7.77 5.60
N LEU A 27 0.64 -8.68 5.12
CA LEU A 27 0.79 -9.01 3.70
C LEU A 27 0.03 -10.29 3.39
N HIS A 28 -0.88 -10.24 2.43
CA HIS A 28 -1.61 -11.39 1.90
C HIS A 28 -1.51 -11.41 0.37
N SER A 29 -0.61 -12.24 -0.17
CA SER A 29 -0.36 -12.35 -1.61
C SER A 29 0.04 -11.01 -2.27
N TYR A 30 -0.90 -10.32 -2.91
CA TYR A 30 -0.71 -9.03 -3.58
C TYR A 30 -1.37 -7.87 -2.82
N GLU A 31 -1.88 -8.12 -1.61
CA GLU A 31 -2.61 -7.17 -0.80
C GLU A 31 -1.87 -6.86 0.50
N TYR A 32 -1.91 -5.60 0.92
CA TYR A 32 -1.32 -5.13 2.17
C TYR A 32 -2.38 -4.39 2.95
N LEU A 33 -2.59 -4.77 4.21
CA LEU A 33 -3.25 -3.94 5.20
C LEU A 33 -2.18 -3.15 5.96
N VAL A 34 -2.25 -1.83 5.91
CA VAL A 34 -1.30 -0.91 6.55
C VAL A 34 -2.00 -0.18 7.68
N MET A 35 -1.44 -0.26 8.89
CA MET A 35 -1.96 0.37 10.09
C MET A 35 -0.87 1.14 10.85
N LYS A 36 -1.27 2.15 11.61
CA LYS A 36 -0.39 2.91 12.51
C LYS A 36 -1.14 3.17 13.81
N ASN A 37 -0.50 2.93 14.96
CA ASN A 37 -1.09 3.16 16.28
C ASN A 37 -2.49 2.52 16.45
N GLY A 38 -2.66 1.29 15.96
CA GLY A 38 -3.92 0.55 16.01
C GLY A 38 -5.02 1.01 15.04
N LYS A 39 -4.77 2.02 14.21
CA LYS A 39 -5.73 2.54 13.23
C LYS A 39 -5.34 2.17 11.80
N ILE A 40 -6.33 1.85 10.97
CA ILE A 40 -6.13 1.60 9.54
C ILE A 40 -5.71 2.91 8.86
N ILE A 41 -4.63 2.83 8.08
CA ILE A 41 -4.13 3.91 7.23
C ILE A 41 -4.60 3.68 5.79
N ALA A 42 -4.27 2.51 5.24
CA ALA A 42 -4.59 2.18 3.87
C ALA A 42 -4.62 0.67 3.64
N THR A 43 -5.27 0.28 2.55
CA THR A 43 -4.98 -0.99 1.88
C THR A 43 -4.22 -0.74 0.58
N ILE A 44 -3.27 -1.61 0.25
CA ILE A 44 -2.50 -1.55 -0.99
C ILE A 44 -2.81 -2.81 -1.79
N TYR A 45 -3.24 -2.64 -3.04
CA TYR A 45 -3.45 -3.73 -3.98
C TYR A 45 -2.43 -3.61 -5.10
N LEU A 46 -1.66 -4.67 -5.32
CA LEU A 46 -0.76 -4.80 -6.45
C LEU A 46 -1.48 -5.52 -7.58
N HIS A 47 -1.49 -4.94 -8.78
CA HIS A 47 -2.02 -5.55 -10.00
C HIS A 47 -0.90 -5.69 -11.04
N PRO A 48 0.02 -6.68 -10.88
CA PRO A 48 1.19 -6.81 -11.75
C PRO A 48 0.86 -7.00 -13.23
N SER A 49 -0.26 -7.63 -13.56
CA SER A 49 -0.72 -7.83 -14.94
C SER A 49 -1.15 -6.53 -15.63
N LEU A 50 -1.54 -5.51 -14.84
CA LEU A 50 -1.98 -4.21 -15.32
C LEU A 50 -0.90 -3.13 -15.18
N ASN A 51 0.22 -3.44 -14.51
CA ASN A 51 1.23 -2.47 -14.07
C ASN A 51 0.62 -1.35 -13.22
N GLU A 52 -0.29 -1.73 -12.33
CA GLU A 52 -1.02 -0.80 -11.47
C GLU A 52 -0.86 -1.16 -10.00
N ILE A 53 -0.83 -0.13 -9.18
CA ILE A 53 -0.86 -0.22 -7.72
C ILE A 53 -1.97 0.71 -7.25
N VAL A 54 -2.91 0.16 -6.48
CA VAL A 54 -4.02 0.92 -5.91
C VAL A 54 -3.78 1.07 -4.41
N ILE A 55 -3.71 2.30 -3.93
CA ILE A 55 -3.60 2.65 -2.51
C ILE A 55 -4.94 3.24 -2.10
N ASN A 56 -5.69 2.48 -1.33
CA ASN A 56 -6.97 2.88 -0.78
C ASN A 56 -6.73 3.48 0.62
N VAL A 57 -6.62 4.81 0.68
CA VAL A 57 -6.43 5.59 1.91
C VAL A 57 -7.75 5.69 2.65
N TYR A 58 -7.70 5.44 3.96
CA TYR A 58 -8.90 5.44 4.78
C TYR A 58 -9.38 6.85 5.08
N LYS A 59 -10.58 7.20 4.59
CA LYS A 59 -11.08 8.58 4.62
C LYS A 59 -11.33 9.16 6.02
N PHE A 60 -11.62 8.30 7.01
CA PHE A 60 -11.97 8.73 8.37
C PHE A 60 -10.77 8.84 9.31
N ASN A 61 -9.57 8.53 8.83
CA ASN A 61 -8.36 8.73 9.58
C ASN A 61 -7.64 9.99 9.05
N PRO A 62 -7.63 11.11 9.79
CA PRO A 62 -7.06 12.37 9.32
C PRO A 62 -5.56 12.27 9.05
N GLU A 63 -4.85 11.35 9.72
CA GLU A 63 -3.42 11.13 9.48
C GLU A 63 -3.14 10.25 8.25
N ALA A 64 -4.16 9.56 7.72
CA ALA A 64 -3.97 8.60 6.65
C ALA A 64 -3.47 9.26 5.36
N GLU A 65 -3.87 10.51 5.10
CA GLU A 65 -3.37 11.29 3.98
C GLU A 65 -1.86 11.53 4.09
N THR A 66 -1.39 11.98 5.26
CA THR A 66 0.04 12.22 5.51
C THR A 66 0.86 10.95 5.32
N TYR A 67 0.37 9.82 5.85
CA TYR A 67 1.06 8.53 5.70
C TYR A 67 0.98 7.97 4.27
N SER A 68 -0.01 8.37 3.47
CA SER A 68 -0.13 7.89 2.08
C SER A 68 1.07 8.30 1.23
N ASN A 69 1.61 9.50 1.42
CA ASN A 69 2.82 9.97 0.74
C ASN A 69 4.03 9.10 1.09
N ILE A 70 4.17 8.75 2.38
CA ILE A 70 5.25 7.86 2.86
C ILE A 70 5.13 6.46 2.22
N ILE A 71 3.91 5.95 2.08
CA ILE A 71 3.66 4.66 1.41
C ILE A 71 4.05 4.73 -0.07
N VAL A 72 3.68 5.81 -0.77
CA VAL A 72 4.05 6.02 -2.18
C VAL A 72 5.57 6.07 -2.35
N GLU A 73 6.28 6.80 -1.48
CA GLU A 73 7.74 6.86 -1.50
C GLU A 73 8.38 5.48 -1.27
N ALA A 74 7.88 4.70 -0.31
CA ALA A 74 8.37 3.35 -0.06
C ALA A 74 8.17 2.43 -1.27
N ILE A 75 7.01 2.52 -1.94
CA ILE A 75 6.75 1.78 -3.19
C ILE A 75 7.76 2.21 -4.26
N ARG A 76 8.01 3.51 -4.44
CA ARG A 76 8.92 4.03 -5.47
C ARG A 76 10.39 3.68 -5.25
N ARG A 77 10.80 3.36 -4.03
CA ARG A 77 12.16 2.84 -3.76
C ARG A 77 12.35 1.42 -4.30
N ILE A 78 11.27 0.65 -4.43
CA ILE A 78 11.27 -0.72 -4.96
C ILE A 78 10.90 -0.73 -6.44
N ASP A 79 9.78 -0.10 -6.77
CA ASP A 79 9.30 0.12 -8.13
C ASP A 79 9.85 1.42 -8.71
N LYS A 80 10.93 1.31 -9.49
CA LYS A 80 11.61 2.42 -10.17
C LYS A 80 10.81 3.00 -11.36
N GLY A 81 9.51 3.21 -11.18
CA GLY A 81 8.62 3.79 -12.19
C GLY A 81 7.92 2.77 -13.11
N GLY A 82 8.00 1.47 -12.83
CA GLY A 82 7.38 0.43 -13.65
C GLY A 82 5.87 0.33 -13.50
N ASN A 83 5.31 0.81 -12.39
CA ASN A 83 3.88 0.78 -12.09
C ASN A 83 3.26 2.18 -12.02
N ARG A 84 2.02 2.29 -12.50
CA ARG A 84 1.15 3.44 -12.23
C ARG A 84 0.54 3.30 -10.84
N ILE A 85 0.61 4.37 -10.04
CA ILE A 85 0.08 4.38 -8.68
C ILE A 85 -1.20 5.21 -8.66
N HIS A 86 -2.27 4.62 -8.15
CA HIS A 86 -3.56 5.25 -7.96
C HIS A 86 -3.84 5.38 -6.47
N VAL A 87 -3.89 6.61 -5.95
CA VAL A 87 -4.28 6.88 -4.57
C VAL A 87 -5.75 7.26 -4.55
N ARG A 88 -6.57 6.56 -3.75
CA ARG A 88 -8.02 6.75 -3.65
C ARG A 88 -8.41 6.87 -2.18
N ARG A 89 -9.36 7.75 -1.89
CA ARG A 89 -9.99 7.82 -0.56
C ARG A 89 -11.21 6.91 -0.54
N VAL A 90 -11.27 5.98 0.41
CA VAL A 90 -12.38 5.01 0.50
C VAL A 90 -12.97 4.92 1.91
N PRO A 91 -14.29 4.67 2.05
CA PRO A 91 -14.88 4.19 3.31
C PRO A 91 -14.40 2.76 3.63
N VAL A 92 -14.43 2.36 4.90
CA VAL A 92 -14.15 0.97 5.28
C VAL A 92 -15.37 0.11 4.97
N HIS A 93 -15.11 -1.10 4.48
CA HIS A 93 -16.13 -2.13 4.29
C HIS A 93 -16.76 -2.45 5.65
N GLY A 94 -18.01 -2.05 5.86
CA GLY A 94 -18.74 -2.21 7.13
C GLY A 94 -19.49 -0.95 7.59
N ASP A 95 -19.09 0.23 7.12
CA ASP A 95 -19.80 1.46 7.46
C ASP A 95 -20.93 1.69 6.45
N LYS A 96 -22.18 1.47 6.88
CA LYS A 96 -23.37 1.81 6.08
C LYS A 96 -23.30 3.30 5.69
N VAL A 97 -23.48 3.56 4.40
CA VAL A 97 -23.78 4.89 3.84
C VAL A 97 -25.09 5.40 4.45
#